data_AF-A0A2V7FXQ8-F1
#
_entry.id   AF-A0A2V7FXQ8-F1
#
_cell.length_a   1.000
_cell.length_b   1.000
_cell.length_c   1.000
_cell.angle_alpha   90.00
_cell.angle_beta   90.00
_cell.angle_gamma   90.00
#
_symmetry.space_group_name_H-M   'P 1'
#
loop_
_entity.id
_entity.type
_entity.pdbx_description
1 polymer ?
#
loop_
_entity_poly.entity_id
_entity_poly.type
_entity_poly.pdbx_seq_one_letter_code
_entity_poly.pdbx_strand_id
1 'polypeptide(L)'
;MPALRERRPDVPLLIEYFLHRCARHLGKRIRSVTKQTSTLLQSYDCPGNIRELQNVIERAAIVCESDTLSIDARWLSGRAPGTPVATRATGMLATHEKD
;
A
#
# COMPACT_ATOMS: atom_id res chain seq x y z
N MET A 1 -11.75 13.51 -2.57
CA MET A 1 -11.65 12.48 -1.51
C MET A 1 -10.61 12.96 -0.50
N PRO A 2 -10.91 12.98 0.81
CA PRO A 2 -9.97 13.48 1.82
C PRO A 2 -8.69 12.63 1.91
N ALA A 3 -7.64 13.18 2.50
CA ALA A 3 -6.38 12.48 2.73
C ALA A 3 -6.53 11.44 3.85
N LEU A 4 -5.72 10.37 3.84
CA LEU A 4 -5.79 9.35 4.90
C LEU A 4 -5.49 9.91 6.29
N ARG A 5 -4.58 10.89 6.38
CA ARG A 5 -4.28 11.64 7.61
C ARG A 5 -5.48 12.37 8.21
N GLU A 6 -6.49 12.72 7.41
CA GLU A 6 -7.72 13.39 7.86
C GLU A 6 -8.75 12.38 8.39
N ARG A 7 -8.52 11.09 8.18
CA ARG A 7 -9.36 9.96 8.60
C ARG A 7 -8.54 8.83 9.23
N ARG A 8 -7.62 9.18 10.12
CA ARG A 8 -6.80 8.22 10.87
C ARG A 8 -7.60 7.06 11.51
N PRO A 9 -8.84 7.23 11.99
CA PRO A 9 -9.65 6.12 12.50
C PRO A 9 -9.92 4.97 11.49
N ASP A 10 -9.78 5.22 10.19
CA ASP A 10 -9.98 4.21 9.14
C ASP A 10 -8.73 3.34 8.92
N VAL A 11 -7.56 3.79 9.39
CA VAL A 11 -6.28 3.11 9.16
C VAL A 11 -6.28 1.66 9.68
N PRO A 12 -6.77 1.35 10.90
CA PRO A 12 -6.87 -0.03 11.38
C PRO A 12 -7.66 -0.95 10.45
N LEU A 13 -8.83 -0.51 9.97
CA LEU A 13 -9.67 -1.29 9.06
C LEU A 13 -8.98 -1.53 7.72
N LEU A 14 -8.28 -0.52 7.19
CA LEU A 14 -7.50 -0.65 5.96
C LEU A 14 -6.32 -1.61 6.13
N ILE A 15 -5.65 -1.59 7.28
CA ILE A 15 -4.57 -2.53 7.59
C ILE A 15 -5.09 -3.96 7.51
N GLU A 16 -6.20 -4.26 8.19
CA GLU A 16 -6.82 -5.59 8.19
C GLU A 16 -7.22 -6.03 6.78
N TYR A 17 -7.87 -5.14 6.02
CA TYR A 17 -8.28 -5.42 4.64
C TYR A 17 -7.09 -5.78 3.75
N PHE A 18 -6.04 -4.96 3.75
CA PHE A 18 -4.86 -5.21 2.91
C PHE A 18 -4.10 -6.45 3.37
N LEU A 19 -3.98 -6.67 4.68
CA LEU A 19 -3.33 -7.86 5.23
C LEU A 19 -4.02 -9.14 4.75
N HIS A 20 -5.35 -9.22 4.91
CA HIS A 20 -6.12 -10.38 4.47
C HIS A 20 -6.02 -10.58 2.95
N ARG A 21 -6.10 -9.49 2.18
CA ARG A 21 -5.99 -9.55 0.72
C ARG A 21 -4.62 -10.07 0.28
N CYS A 22 -3.54 -9.56 0.86
CA CYS A 22 -2.17 -9.99 0.57
C CYS A 22 -1.92 -11.43 1.03
N ALA A 23 -2.33 -11.80 2.24
CA ALA A 23 -2.20 -13.17 2.74
C ALA A 23 -2.85 -14.19 1.80
N ARG A 24 -4.08 -13.91 1.36
CA ARG A 24 -4.81 -14.74 0.39
C ARG A 24 -4.10 -14.80 -0.97
N HIS A 25 -3.62 -13.67 -1.47
CA HIS A 25 -2.94 -13.63 -2.78
C HIS A 25 -1.59 -14.34 -2.78
N LEU A 26 -0.85 -14.27 -1.67
CA LEU A 26 0.47 -14.89 -1.50
C LEU A 26 0.40 -16.36 -1.03
N GLY A 27 -0.80 -16.88 -0.73
CA GLY A 27 -0.96 -18.21 -0.14
C GLY A 27 -0.36 -18.35 1.26
N LYS A 28 -0.21 -17.23 1.99
CA LYS A 28 0.38 -17.20 3.35
C LYS A 28 -0.69 -17.14 4.44
N ARG A 29 -0.35 -17.57 5.65
CA ARG A 29 -1.24 -17.59 6.83
C ARG A 29 -1.03 -16.39 7.76
N ILE A 30 -0.80 -15.22 7.20
CA ILE A 30 -0.66 -13.98 7.98
C ILE A 30 -2.05 -13.55 8.48
N ARG A 31 -2.26 -13.57 9.79
CA ARG A 31 -3.57 -13.36 10.44
C ARG A 31 -3.66 -12.05 11.20
N SER A 32 -2.53 -11.47 11.60
CA SER A 32 -2.52 -10.27 12.43
C SER A 32 -1.29 -9.42 12.17
N VAL A 33 -1.32 -8.18 12.68
CA VAL A 33 -0.15 -7.32 12.82
C VAL A 33 0.21 -7.19 14.29
N THR A 34 1.48 -6.91 14.60
CA THR A 34 1.87 -6.57 15.97
C THR A 34 1.24 -5.25 16.41
N LYS A 35 0.99 -5.09 17.72
CA LYS A 35 0.50 -3.82 18.28
C LYS A 35 1.41 -2.65 17.90
N GLN A 36 2.72 -2.87 17.96
CA GLN A 36 3.73 -1.89 17.54
C GLN A 36 3.57 -1.47 16.08
N THR A 37 3.40 -2.44 15.16
CA THR A 37 3.15 -2.16 13.74
C THR A 37 1.86 -1.36 13.54
N SER A 38 0.79 -1.76 14.21
CA SER A 38 -0.50 -1.06 14.12
C SER A 38 -0.38 0.39 14.58
N THR A 39 0.26 0.63 15.74
CA THR A 39 0.50 1.98 16.25
C THR A 39 1.39 2.79 15.30
N LEU A 40 2.45 2.18 14.77
CA LEU A 40 3.38 2.83 13.83
C LEU A 40 2.67 3.27 12.53
N LEU A 41 1.80 2.43 11.97
CA LEU A 41 1.05 2.76 10.76
C LEU A 41 -0.03 3.82 11.01
N GLN A 42 -0.65 3.82 12.21
CA GLN A 42 -1.64 4.83 12.60
C GLN A 42 -1.03 6.21 12.86
N SER A 43 0.21 6.27 13.34
CA SER A 43 0.92 7.54 13.58
C SER A 43 1.60 8.10 12.33
N TYR A 44 1.71 7.31 11.26
CA TYR A 44 2.33 7.73 10.01
C TYR A 44 1.39 8.58 9.14
N ASP A 45 1.88 9.70 8.64
CA ASP A 45 1.07 10.65 7.87
C ASP A 45 0.65 10.17 6.47
N CYS A 46 1.24 9.07 5.98
CA CYS A 46 0.91 8.45 4.69
C CYS A 46 0.81 9.48 3.54
N PRO A 47 1.91 10.15 3.14
CA PRO A 47 1.93 11.12 2.03
C PRO A 47 1.33 10.57 0.72
N GLY A 48 1.47 9.27 0.43
CA GLY A 48 0.85 8.57 -0.70
C GLY A 48 -0.55 8.00 -0.42
N ASN A 49 -1.17 8.38 0.70
CA ASN A 49 -2.54 8.03 1.09
C ASN A 49 -2.73 6.49 1.16
N ILE A 50 -3.90 5.99 0.78
CA ILE A 50 -4.24 4.56 0.78
C ILE A 50 -3.23 3.73 -0.03
N ARG A 51 -2.69 4.25 -1.13
CA ARG A 51 -1.75 3.50 -1.99
C ARG A 51 -0.44 3.23 -1.27
N GLU A 52 0.05 4.17 -0.48
CA GLU A 52 1.27 3.96 0.29
C GLU A 52 1.06 2.94 1.40
N LEU A 53 -0.05 3.03 2.14
CA LEU A 53 -0.40 2.03 3.15
C LEU A 53 -0.46 0.62 2.54
N GLN A 54 -1.12 0.47 1.40
CA GLN A 54 -1.17 -0.79 0.66
C GLN A 54 0.24 -1.29 0.30
N ASN A 55 1.08 -0.44 -0.29
CA ASN A 55 2.43 -0.82 -0.72
C ASN A 55 3.32 -1.24 0.46
N VAL A 56 3.19 -0.59 1.62
CA VAL A 56 3.93 -0.98 2.83
C VAL A 56 3.49 -2.38 3.29
N ILE A 57 2.19 -2.63 3.38
CA ILE A 57 1.65 -3.92 3.84
C ILE A 57 1.98 -5.04 2.85
N GLU A 58 1.87 -4.79 1.54
CA GLU A 58 2.16 -5.77 0.51
C GLU A 58 3.63 -6.21 0.55
N ARG A 59 4.56 -5.25 0.56
CA ARG A 59 6.00 -5.54 0.67
C ARG A 59 6.32 -6.29 1.97
N ALA A 60 5.68 -5.90 3.08
CA ALA A 60 5.88 -6.56 4.37
C ALA A 60 5.34 -8.00 4.36
N ALA A 61 4.19 -8.25 3.74
CA ALA A 61 3.62 -9.58 3.60
C ALA A 61 4.48 -10.51 2.73
N ILE A 62 5.13 -9.99 1.68
CA ILE A 62 6.04 -10.76 0.81
C ILE A 62 7.20 -11.35 1.61
N VAL A 63 7.80 -10.58 2.52
CA VAL A 63 8.96 -11.04 3.33
C VAL A 63 8.57 -11.61 4.70
N CYS A 64 7.30 -11.55 5.09
CA CYS A 64 6.84 -12.09 6.36
C CYS A 64 6.85 -13.63 6.35
N GLU A 65 7.55 -14.23 7.32
CA GLU A 65 7.66 -15.68 7.49
C GLU A 65 6.78 -16.23 8.63
N SER A 66 6.06 -15.34 9.33
CA SER A 66 5.23 -15.66 10.49
C SER A 66 3.74 -15.42 10.19
N ASP A 67 2.89 -15.93 11.06
CA ASP A 67 1.45 -15.65 11.05
C ASP A 67 1.12 -14.23 11.56
N THR A 68 2.12 -13.50 12.07
CA THR A 68 1.99 -12.12 12.56
C THR A 68 2.98 -11.20 11.86
N LEU A 69 2.46 -10.17 11.19
CA LEU A 69 3.25 -9.17 10.48
C LEU A 69 3.82 -8.14 11.46
N SER A 70 5.13 -7.92 11.37
CA SER A 70 5.85 -6.94 12.19
C SER A 70 6.78 -6.12 11.31
N ILE A 71 6.67 -4.79 11.39
CA ILE A 71 7.55 -3.84 10.70
C ILE A 71 8.05 -2.78 11.69
N ASP A 72 9.17 -2.15 11.34
CA ASP A 72 9.71 -1.00 12.06
C ASP A 72 9.68 0.27 11.18
N ALA A 73 10.07 1.42 11.74
CA ALA A 73 9.98 2.72 11.07
C ALA A 73 10.78 2.81 9.75
N ARG A 74 11.76 1.92 9.51
CA ARG A 74 12.54 1.91 8.25
C ARG A 74 11.67 1.57 7.05
N TRP A 75 10.54 0.88 7.26
CA TRP A 75 9.58 0.54 6.22
C TRP A 75 8.81 1.75 5.67
N LEU A 76 8.70 2.81 6.48
CA LEU A 76 7.97 4.04 6.16
C LEU A 76 8.88 5.10 5.53
N SER A 77 10.17 5.07 5.86
CA SER A 77 11.15 6.08 5.42
C SER A 77 11.78 5.77 4.05
N GLY A 78 11.19 4.84 3.28
CA GLY A 78 11.81 4.29 2.08
C GLY A 78 10.90 4.32 0.86
N ARG A 79 11.02 5.41 0.07
CA ARG A 79 10.77 5.32 -1.37
C ARG A 79 11.87 4.44 -1.96
N ALA A 80 11.64 3.14 -2.03
CA ALA A 80 12.44 2.27 -2.88
C ALA A 80 12.06 2.53 -4.35
N PRO A 81 13.02 2.68 -5.27
CA PRO A 81 12.76 2.98 -6.67
C PRO A 81 12.18 1.73 -7.34
N GLY A 82 11.07 1.87 -8.07
CA GLY A 82 10.59 0.77 -8.91
C GLY A 82 9.09 0.64 -9.05
N THR A 83 8.41 1.70 -9.45
CA THR A 83 7.38 1.54 -10.49
C THR A 83 7.20 2.90 -11.14
N PRO A 84 7.47 3.05 -12.45
CA PRO A 84 7.01 4.23 -13.14
C PRO A 84 5.48 4.21 -13.00
N VAL A 85 4.92 5.32 -12.50
CA VAL A 85 3.56 5.68 -12.87
C VAL A 85 3.59 5.70 -14.39
N ALA A 86 3.03 4.67 -15.03
CA ALA A 86 2.75 4.73 -16.44
C ALA A 86 1.69 5.82 -16.58
N THR A 87 2.15 7.05 -16.74
CA THR A 87 1.41 8.08 -17.47
C THR A 87 1.00 7.41 -18.76
N ARG A 88 -0.29 7.09 -18.91
CA ARG A 88 -0.84 6.84 -20.22
C ARG A 88 -0.65 8.15 -20.97
N ALA A 89 0.38 8.17 -21.81
CA ALA A 89 0.60 9.23 -22.77
C ALA A 89 -0.68 9.37 -23.59
N THR A 90 -1.15 10.61 -23.67
CA THR A 90 -2.08 11.11 -24.67
C THR A 90 -1.57 10.69 -26.05
N GLY A 91 -2.23 9.70 -26.64
CA GLY A 91 -2.01 9.24 -28.01
C GLY A 91 -3.16 9.70 -28.88
N MET A 92 -2.92 10.83 -29.53
CA MET A 92 -3.72 11.48 -30.56
C MET A 92 -3.90 10.52 -31.76
N LEU A 93 -5.12 10.35 -32.25
CA LEU A 93 -5.40 9.85 -33.61
C LEU A 93 -6.20 10.94 -34.34
N ALA A 94 -5.46 11.92 -34.85
CA ALA A 94 -5.85 12.61 -36.07
C ALA A 94 -5.13 11.89 -37.21
N THR A 95 -5.89 11.29 -38.13
CA THR A 95 -5.44 11.09 -39.52
C THR A 95 -6.59 11.48 -40.43
N HIS A 96 -6.33 12.52 -41.22
CA HIS A 96 -7.05 12.87 -42.44
C HIS A 96 -6.67 11.88 -43.54
N GLU A 97 -7.65 11.42 -44.34
CA GLU A 97 -7.57 11.17 -45.80
C GLU A 97 -9.01 10.82 -46.26
N LYS A 98 -9.78 11.68 -46.92
CA LYS A 98 -9.80 12.08 -48.34
C LYS A 98 -9.99 10.90 -49.30
N ASP A 99 -11.24 10.66 -49.69
CA ASP A 99 -11.69 10.55 -51.09
C ASP A 99 -13.17 10.97 -51.17
#